data_AF-A0A3B8WS19-F1
#
_entry.id   AF-A0A3B8WS19-F1
#
_cell.length_a   1.000
_cell.length_b   1.000
_cell.length_c   1.000
_cell.angle_alpha   90.00
_cell.angle_beta   90.00
_cell.angle_gamma   90.00
#
_symmetry.space_group_name_H-M   'P 1'
#
loop_
_entity.id
_entity.type
_entity.pdbx_description
1 polymer ?
#
loop_
_entity_poly.entity_id
_entity_poly.type
_entity_poly.pdbx_seq_one_letter_code
_entity_poly.pdbx_strand_id
1 'polypeptide(L)'
;MSSEFSINEKVVYPSQGVGEIKEIFEKTVQDKTVKYYKIYLEVSDMNVMVPVENAKMLGIRKIVSAEAAQKSLEMLGQPVESVTSDWKLRYQMNL
;
A
#
# COMPACT_ATOMS: atom_id res chain seq x y z
N MET A 1 -16.39 -15.09 -5.11
CA MET A 1 -15.41 -14.03 -5.44
C MET A 1 -15.19 -13.19 -4.20
N SER A 2 -14.19 -13.52 -3.39
CA SER A 2 -13.86 -12.73 -2.19
C SER A 2 -13.04 -11.51 -2.61
N SER A 3 -13.51 -10.31 -2.26
CA SER A 3 -12.70 -9.10 -2.33
C SER A 3 -11.64 -9.16 -1.23
N GLU A 4 -10.37 -8.89 -1.58
CA GLU A 4 -9.23 -8.96 -0.65
C GLU A 4 -9.29 -7.91 0.48
N PHE A 5 -10.02 -6.82 0.20
CA PHE A 5 -10.27 -5.71 1.10
C PHE A 5 -11.76 -5.40 1.23
N SER A 6 -12.12 -4.74 2.34
CA SER A 6 -13.49 -4.38 2.73
C SER A 6 -13.71 -2.86 2.75
N ILE A 7 -14.97 -2.43 2.74
CA ILE A 7 -15.33 -1.01 2.94
C ILE A 7 -14.88 -0.55 4.33
N ASN A 8 -14.38 0.68 4.43
CA ASN A 8 -13.73 1.30 5.58
C ASN A 8 -12.40 0.66 6.01
N GLU A 9 -11.86 -0.28 5.23
CA GLU A 9 -10.52 -0.83 5.47
C GLU A 9 -9.44 0.17 5.03
N LYS A 10 -8.45 0.39 5.90
CA LYS A 10 -7.28 1.22 5.58
C LYS A 10 -6.24 0.39 4.80
N VAL A 11 -5.75 0.96 3.71
CA VAL A 11 -4.81 0.34 2.78
C VAL A 11 -3.66 1.29 2.49
N VAL A 12 -2.54 0.76 2.03
CA VAL A 12 -1.39 1.55 1.55
C VAL A 12 -1.37 1.49 0.03
N TYR A 13 -1.41 2.65 -0.62
CA TYR A 13 -1.16 2.81 -2.05
C TYR A 13 0.30 3.25 -2.24
N PRO A 14 1.14 2.50 -3.00
CA PRO A 14 2.54 2.85 -3.19
C PRO A 14 2.76 4.28 -3.68
N SER A 15 3.75 4.98 -3.10
CA SER A 15 4.08 6.39 -3.37
C SER A 15 3.03 7.43 -2.96
N GLN A 16 1.79 7.03 -2.63
CA GLN A 16 0.71 7.93 -2.22
C GLN A 16 0.37 7.84 -0.73
N GLY A 17 0.77 6.75 -0.07
CA GLY A 17 0.61 6.57 1.38
C GLY A 17 -0.68 5.85 1.75
N VAL A 18 -1.24 6.22 2.90
CA VAL A 18 -2.42 5.55 3.47
C VAL A 18 -3.70 6.09 2.83
N GLY A 19 -4.57 5.19 2.45
CA GLY A 19 -5.94 5.48 2.01
C GLY A 19 -6.96 4.58 2.69
N GLU A 20 -8.23 4.86 2.43
CA GLU A 20 -9.37 4.13 2.96
C GLU A 20 -10.31 3.73 1.82
N ILE A 21 -10.77 2.48 1.80
CA ILE A 21 -11.76 2.04 0.83
C ILE A 21 -13.11 2.60 1.22
N LYS A 22 -13.60 3.59 0.48
CA LYS A 22 -14.93 4.18 0.71
C LYS A 22 -16.04 3.39 0.06
N GLU A 23 -15.74 2.69 -1.03
CA GLU A 23 -16.75 1.98 -1.81
C GLU A 23 -16.15 0.81 -2.58
N ILE A 24 -16.93 -0.26 -2.74
CA ILE A 24 -16.65 -1.35 -3.66
C ILE A 24 -17.85 -1.43 -4.60
N PHE A 25 -17.63 -1.16 -5.87
CA PHE A 25 -18.72 -1.07 -6.86
C PHE A 25 -18.34 -1.78 -8.16
N GLU A 26 -19.34 -2.11 -8.96
CA GLU A 26 -19.17 -2.72 -10.27
C GLU A 26 -19.47 -1.70 -11.37
N LYS A 27 -18.69 -1.73 -12.44
CA LYS A 27 -18.89 -0.88 -13.61
C LYS A 27 -18.75 -1.73 -14.87
N THR A 28 -19.74 -1.64 -15.75
CA THR A 28 -19.69 -2.28 -17.07
C THR A 28 -19.01 -1.35 -18.07
N VAL A 29 -17.97 -1.84 -18.73
CA VAL A 29 -17.26 -1.15 -19.81
C VAL A 29 -17.10 -2.13 -20.97
N GLN A 30 -17.61 -1.77 -22.17
CA GLN A 30 -17.54 -2.63 -23.36
C GLN A 30 -18.03 -4.07 -23.09
N ASP A 31 -19.23 -4.19 -22.51
CA ASP A 31 -19.90 -5.46 -22.14
C ASP A 31 -19.17 -6.33 -21.10
N LYS A 32 -18.13 -5.80 -20.43
CA LYS A 32 -17.44 -6.45 -19.33
C LYS A 32 -17.74 -5.75 -18.02
N THR A 33 -18.34 -6.47 -17.07
CA THR A 33 -18.54 -6.00 -15.70
C THR A 33 -17.25 -6.20 -14.91
N VAL A 34 -16.67 -5.10 -14.43
CA VAL A 34 -15.44 -5.09 -13.64
C VAL A 34 -15.72 -4.48 -12.28
N LYS A 35 -15.19 -5.10 -11.22
CA LYS A 35 -15.29 -4.60 -9.84
C LYS A 35 -14.15 -3.63 -9.54
N TYR A 36 -14.48 -2.54 -8.85
CA TYR A 36 -13.55 -1.47 -8.50
C TYR A 36 -13.56 -1.18 -7.00
N TYR A 37 -12.40 -0.81 -6.48
CA TYR A 37 -12.23 -0.11 -5.21
C TYR A 37 -12.23 1.40 -5.46
N LYS A 38 -13.01 2.15 -4.69
CA LYS A 38 -12.85 3.60 -4.54
C LYS A 38 -12.04 3.87 -3.27
N ILE A 39 -10.78 4.26 -3.44
CA ILE A 39 -9.85 4.53 -2.35
C ILE A 39 -9.74 6.03 -2.18
N TYR A 40 -10.07 6.53 -0.99
CA TYR A 40 -9.82 7.91 -0.61
C TYR A 40 -8.42 8.04 -0.02
N LEU A 41 -7.61 8.95 -0.55
CA LEU A 41 -6.26 9.27 -0.09
C LEU A 41 -6.30 10.62 0.62
N GLU A 42 -6.06 10.62 1.93
CA GLU A 42 -6.14 11.83 2.77
C GLU A 42 -5.02 12.82 2.45
N VAL A 43 -3.82 12.34 2.13
CA VAL A 43 -2.63 13.17 1.86
C VAL A 43 -2.82 14.08 0.65
N SER A 44 -3.53 13.61 -0.38
CA SER A 44 -3.76 14.34 -1.63
C SER A 44 -5.18 14.84 -1.79
N ASP A 45 -6.09 14.52 -0.86
CA ASP A 45 -7.53 14.74 -0.96
C ASP A 45 -8.13 14.23 -2.29
N MET A 46 -7.78 13.00 -2.67
CA MET A 46 -8.19 12.39 -3.95
C MET A 46 -8.91 11.06 -3.78
N ASN A 47 -9.82 10.77 -4.72
CA ASN A 47 -10.44 9.46 -4.87
C ASN A 47 -9.83 8.72 -6.06
N VAL A 48 -9.22 7.56 -5.80
CA VAL A 48 -8.62 6.69 -6.82
C VAL A 48 -9.51 5.48 -7.04
N MET A 49 -9.80 5.16 -8.29
CA MET A 49 -10.55 3.97 -8.68
C MET A 49 -9.60 2.90 -9.19
N VAL A 50 -9.60 1.74 -8.54
CA VAL A 50 -8.69 0.64 -8.88
C VAL A 50 -9.49 -0.63 -9.16
N PRO A 51 -9.31 -1.28 -10.33
CA PRO A 51 -9.90 -2.59 -10.57
C PRO A 51 -9.42 -3.59 -9.52
N VAL A 52 -10.33 -4.37 -8.94
CA VAL A 52 -10.02 -5.33 -7.86
C VAL A 52 -8.91 -6.29 -8.29
N GLU A 53 -8.94 -6.76 -9.53
CA GLU A 53 -7.94 -7.67 -10.09
C GLU A 53 -6.53 -7.05 -10.18
N ASN A 54 -6.44 -5.73 -10.34
CA ASN A 54 -5.18 -5.01 -10.49
C ASN A 54 -4.60 -4.54 -9.14
N ALA A 55 -5.37 -4.60 -8.04
CA ALA A 55 -4.95 -4.05 -6.75
C ALA A 55 -3.61 -4.64 -6.27
N LYS A 56 -3.46 -5.97 -6.37
CA LYS A 56 -2.22 -6.66 -6.00
C LYS A 56 -1.05 -6.30 -6.92
N MET A 57 -1.29 -6.20 -8.23
CA MET A 57 -0.27 -5.81 -9.21
C MET A 57 0.23 -4.38 -8.99
N LEU A 58 -0.65 -3.48 -8.56
CA LEU A 58 -0.33 -2.10 -8.20
C LEU A 58 0.31 -1.97 -6.81
N GLY A 59 0.54 -3.08 -6.10
CA GLY A 59 1.18 -3.09 -4.79
C GLY A 59 0.31 -2.54 -3.66
N ILE A 60 -1.01 -2.48 -3.85
CA ILE A 60 -1.94 -2.08 -2.79
C ILE A 60 -1.93 -3.17 -1.72
N ARG A 61 -1.72 -2.76 -0.47
CA ARG A 61 -1.51 -3.69 0.65
C ARG A 61 -2.22 -3.23 1.91
N LYS A 62 -2.44 -4.17 2.83
CA LYS A 62 -2.98 -3.89 4.16
C LYS A 62 -1.95 -3.15 5.00
N ILE A 63 -2.44 -2.38 5.97
CA ILE A 63 -1.59 -1.87 7.04
C ILE A 63 -1.10 -3.05 7.88
N VAL A 64 0.17 -2.97 8.31
CA VAL A 64 0.78 -3.98 9.19
C VAL A 64 0.09 -3.99 10.56
N SER A 65 0.13 -5.13 11.25
CA SER A 65 -0.37 -5.20 12.63
C SER A 65 0.49 -4.35 13.56
N ALA A 66 -0.07 -3.97 14.71
CA ALA A 66 0.68 -3.27 15.76
C ALA A 66 1.91 -4.06 16.22
N GLU A 67 1.80 -5.40 16.29
CA GLU A 67 2.89 -6.30 16.65
C GLU A 67 4.03 -6.26 15.62
N ALA A 68 3.69 -6.32 14.33
CA ALA A 68 4.69 -6.24 13.26
C ALA A 68 5.34 -4.85 13.19
N ALA A 69 4.57 -3.78 13.45
CA ALA A 69 5.10 -2.43 13.58
C ALA A 69 6.08 -2.33 14.76
N GLN A 70 5.70 -2.86 15.93
CA GLN A 70 6.54 -2.86 17.13
C GLN A 70 7.84 -3.64 16.89
N LYS A 71 7.76 -4.84 16.30
CA LYS A 71 8.95 -5.62 15.92
C LYS A 71 9.87 -4.87 14.96
N SER A 72 9.30 -4.10 14.04
CA SER A 72 10.09 -3.27 13.11
C SER A 72 10.82 -2.15 13.84
N LEU A 73 10.15 -1.49 14.81
CA LEU A 73 10.76 -0.45 15.65
C LEU A 73 11.90 -1.02 16.51
N GLU A 74 11.70 -2.20 17.11
CA GLU A 74 12.73 -2.88 17.88
C GLU A 74 13.94 -3.24 17.02
N MET A 75 13.72 -3.77 15.81
CA MET A 75 14.78 -4.07 14.86
C MET A 75 15.58 -2.81 14.48
N LEU A 76 14.90 -1.68 14.24
CA LEU A 76 15.56 -0.40 13.93
C LEU A 76 16.37 0.16 15.11
N GLY A 77 16.01 -0.19 16.34
CA GLY A 77 16.73 0.23 17.55
C GLY A 77 17.98 -0.61 17.86
N GLN A 78 18.22 -1.71 17.15
CA GLN A 78 19.39 -2.55 17.37
C GLN A 78 20.66 -1.92 16.78
N PRO A 79 21.84 -2.13 17.40
CA PRO A 79 23.11 -1.70 16.83
C PRO A 79 23.33 -2.39 15.48
N VAL A 80 23.56 -1.59 14.45
CA VAL A 80 23.79 -2.06 13.08
C VAL A 80 25.28 -2.40 12.90
N GLU A 81 25.57 -3.45 12.14
CA GLU A 81 26.93 -3.75 11.69
C GLU A 81 27.56 -2.56 10.93
N SER A 82 28.89 -2.51 10.89
CA SER A 82 29.64 -1.44 10.26
C SER A 82 29.23 -1.26 8.79
N VAL A 83 28.46 -0.21 8.52
CA VAL A 83 28.11 0.21 7.17
C VAL A 83 29.38 0.70 6.48
N THR A 84 29.54 0.40 5.18
CA THR A 84 30.68 0.89 4.40
C THR A 84 30.83 2.41 4.54
N SER A 85 32.06 2.91 4.72
CA SER A 85 32.34 4.35 4.85
C SER A 85 32.18 5.10 3.52
N ASP A 86 32.21 4.40 2.38
CA ASP A 86 31.98 4.97 1.06
C ASP A 86 30.50 5.36 0.88
N TRP A 87 30.24 6.66 0.88
CA TRP A 87 28.88 7.19 0.75
C TRP A 87 28.25 6.91 -0.62
N LYS A 88 29.05 6.79 -1.71
CA LYS A 88 28.51 6.49 -3.04
C LYS A 88 28.01 5.06 -3.09
N LEU A 89 28.79 4.13 -2.55
CA LEU A 89 28.39 2.73 -2.45
C LEU A 89 27.15 2.58 -1.54
N ARG A 90 27.13 3.25 -0.38
CA ARG A 90 25.93 3.26 0.48
C ARG A 90 24.69 3.80 -0.23
N TYR A 91 24.84 4.86 -1.03
CA TYR A 91 23.72 5.45 -1.76
C TYR A 91 23.16 4.47 -2.80
N GLN A 92 24.03 3.79 -3.55
CA GLN A 92 23.63 2.80 -4.54
C GLN A 92 22.96 1.55 -3.92
N MET A 93 23.38 1.14 -2.72
CA MET A 93 22.80 -0.03 -2.04
C MET A 93 21.39 0.23 -1.46
N ASN A 94 21.02 1.48 -1.20
CA ASN A 94 19.76 1.87 -0.55
C ASN A 94 18.76 2.55 -1.49
N LEU A 95 19.08 2.66 -2.77
CA LEU A 95 18.18 3.06 -3.85
C LEU A 95 17.32 1.87 -4.30
#